data_AF-T1SXR3-F1
#
_entry.id   AF-T1SXR3-F1
#
_cell.length_a   1.000
_cell.length_b   1.000
_cell.length_c   1.000
_cell.angle_alpha   90.00
_cell.angle_beta   90.00
_cell.angle_gamma   90.00
#
_symmetry.space_group_name_H-M   'P 1'
#
loop_
_entity.id
_entity.type
_entity.pdbx_description
1 polymer ?
#
loop_
_entity_poly.entity_id
_entity_poly.type
_entity_poly.pdbx_seq_one_letter_code
_entity_poly.pdbx_strand_id
1 'polypeptide(L)'
;LADWRQMGLRTPPELEGILAEAHHAFIKAATSGDDQEASFNAAQASLAAIWKVGDLLTDVYTAQVLQTRLATSPKLPSLLGCALEGDPKNAPWAADYNSLFNAARITCPWKSLAPTEGQLRFDEFDAQLAWARKQRVAIQAGPLLDFRPSALPDWIWLWEGDFDTILGLVVDMVRQTVTRYRGKVPVWNLVHRPACNDVLGLSEEEQIRITARAVQIARQADPAAQVLIS
;
A
#
# COMPACT_ATOMS: atom_id res chain seq x y z
N LEU A 1 36.30 -4.62 6.82
CA LEU A 1 36.54 -4.11 5.44
C LEU A 1 36.80 -5.22 4.42
N ALA A 2 37.70 -6.18 4.70
CA ALA A 2 37.98 -7.31 3.80
C ALA A 2 36.73 -8.12 3.43
N ASP A 3 35.93 -8.52 4.43
CA ASP A 3 34.69 -9.28 4.21
C ASP A 3 33.68 -8.52 3.35
N TRP A 4 33.55 -7.20 3.56
CA TRP A 4 32.65 -6.34 2.81
C TRP A 4 33.09 -6.17 1.35
N ARG A 5 34.40 -6.07 1.10
CA ARG A 5 34.97 -6.06 -0.26
C ARG A 5 34.76 -7.41 -0.96
N GLN A 6 34.89 -8.53 -0.23
CA GLN A 6 34.58 -9.86 -0.75
C GLN A 6 33.09 -10.01 -1.10
N MET A 7 32.21 -9.39 -0.32
CA MET A 7 30.77 -9.28 -0.61
C MET A 7 30.45 -8.30 -1.76
N GLY A 8 31.46 -7.66 -2.37
CA GLY A 8 31.32 -6.83 -3.56
C GLY A 8 31.23 -5.32 -3.32
N LEU A 9 31.42 -4.85 -2.07
CA LEU A 9 31.42 -3.42 -1.76
C LEU A 9 32.61 -2.72 -2.42
N ARG A 10 32.32 -1.76 -3.30
CA ARG A 10 33.35 -0.91 -3.92
C ARG A 10 33.61 0.30 -3.04
N THR A 11 34.77 0.37 -2.42
CA THR A 11 35.15 1.50 -1.56
C THR A 11 35.87 2.59 -2.36
N PRO A 12 35.63 3.89 -2.10
CA PRO A 12 36.40 4.97 -2.71
C PRO A 12 37.87 4.94 -2.25
N PRO A 13 38.81 5.44 -3.07
CA PRO A 13 40.25 5.39 -2.75
C PRO A 13 40.61 6.21 -1.50
N GLU A 14 39.87 7.28 -1.23
CA GLU A 14 40.05 8.16 -0.08
C GLU A 14 39.84 7.46 1.27
N LEU A 15 39.01 6.39 1.28
CA LEU A 15 38.69 5.64 2.49
C LEU A 15 39.94 5.01 3.13
N GLU A 16 40.86 4.49 2.32
CA GLU A 16 42.10 3.89 2.81
C GLU A 16 43.01 4.92 3.46
N GLY A 17 43.04 6.14 2.92
CA GLY A 17 43.79 7.27 3.48
C GLY A 17 43.27 7.65 4.87
N ILE A 18 41.95 7.86 5.00
CA ILE A 18 41.34 8.26 6.27
C ILE A 18 41.48 7.14 7.32
N LEU A 19 41.39 5.87 6.90
CA LEU A 19 41.60 4.74 7.80
C LEU A 19 43.05 4.66 8.31
N ALA A 20 44.03 4.93 7.43
CA ALA A 20 45.43 5.00 7.83
C ALA A 20 45.69 6.16 8.80
N GLU A 21 45.09 7.33 8.58
CA GLU A 21 45.14 8.47 9.51
C GLU A 21 44.56 8.11 10.88
N ALA A 22 43.38 7.46 10.90
CA ALA A 22 42.75 6.99 12.13
C ALA A 22 43.65 6.02 12.89
N HIS A 23 44.24 5.04 12.21
CA HIS A 23 45.14 4.07 12.81
C HIS A 23 46.43 4.72 13.35
N HIS A 24 47.04 5.64 12.61
CA HIS A 24 48.22 6.36 13.09
C HIS A 24 47.91 7.22 14.32
N ALA A 25 46.79 7.93 14.32
CA ALA A 25 46.35 8.73 15.46
C ALA A 25 46.05 7.84 16.68
N PHE A 26 45.45 6.66 16.47
CA PHE A 26 45.22 5.67 17.52
C PHE A 26 46.51 5.15 18.13
N ILE A 27 47.47 4.72 17.29
CA ILE A 27 48.78 4.24 17.76
C ILE A 27 49.47 5.34 18.57
N LYS A 28 49.50 6.58 18.06
CA LYS A 28 50.08 7.72 18.77
C LYS A 28 49.42 7.92 20.14
N ALA A 29 48.09 7.91 20.20
CA ALA A 29 47.35 8.05 21.45
C ALA A 29 47.70 6.95 22.46
N ALA A 30 47.80 5.70 22.00
CA ALA A 30 48.11 4.53 22.82
C ALA A 30 49.56 4.48 23.32
N THR A 31 50.50 5.07 22.56
CA THR A 31 51.93 5.06 22.91
C THR A 31 52.41 6.31 23.66
N SER A 32 51.65 7.41 23.66
CA SER A 32 52.02 8.68 24.31
C SER A 32 51.60 8.75 25.78
N GLY A 33 51.74 7.66 26.54
CA GLY A 33 51.32 7.60 27.96
C GLY A 33 51.99 8.62 28.87
N ASP A 34 53.17 9.10 28.49
CA ASP A 34 53.97 10.07 29.24
C ASP A 34 53.55 11.54 28.98
N ASP A 35 52.71 11.80 27.98
CA ASP A 35 52.18 13.12 27.63
C ASP A 35 50.66 13.05 27.46
N GLN A 36 49.96 13.45 28.51
CA GLN A 36 48.50 13.37 28.58
C GLN A 36 47.80 14.25 27.54
N GLU A 37 48.36 15.41 27.19
CA GLU A 37 47.77 16.31 26.21
C GLU A 37 47.95 15.77 24.79
N ALA A 38 49.14 15.28 24.46
CA ALA A 38 49.39 14.63 23.18
C ALA A 38 48.57 13.36 22.99
N SER A 39 48.42 12.55 24.05
CA SER A 39 47.57 11.35 24.03
C SER A 39 46.10 11.71 23.77
N PHE A 40 45.56 12.70 24.49
CA PHE A 40 44.18 13.15 24.32
C PHE A 40 43.91 13.68 22.90
N ASN A 41 44.78 14.56 22.39
CA ASN A 41 44.63 15.12 21.04
C ASN A 41 44.70 14.05 19.95
N ALA A 42 45.59 13.08 20.09
CA ALA A 42 45.69 11.95 19.17
C ALA A 42 44.46 11.02 19.23
N ALA A 43 43.90 10.80 20.43
CA ALA A 43 42.67 10.03 20.60
C ALA A 43 41.48 10.73 19.93
N GLN A 44 41.34 12.05 20.10
CA GLN A 44 40.29 12.83 19.42
C GLN A 44 40.45 12.79 17.89
N ALA A 45 41.67 12.92 17.38
CA ALA A 45 41.94 12.81 15.94
C ALA A 45 41.58 11.42 15.40
N SER A 46 41.88 10.35 16.14
CA SER A 46 41.49 8.98 15.77
C SER A 46 39.97 8.81 15.73
N LEU A 47 39.26 9.32 16.74
CA LEU A 47 37.79 9.23 16.81
C LEU A 47 37.13 10.03 15.69
N ALA A 48 37.62 11.24 15.41
CA ALA A 48 37.10 12.05 14.31
C ALA A 48 37.33 11.39 12.94
N ALA A 49 38.51 10.79 12.72
CA ALA A 49 38.82 10.09 11.48
C ALA A 49 37.97 8.83 11.29
N ILE A 50 37.81 8.00 12.33
CA ILE A 50 36.99 6.78 12.21
C ILE A 50 35.50 7.08 12.05
N TRP A 51 35.01 8.18 12.62
CA TRP A 51 33.64 8.65 12.38
C TRP A 51 33.41 8.97 10.90
N LYS A 52 34.33 9.73 10.28
CA LYS A 52 34.28 10.03 8.83
C LYS A 52 34.31 8.76 7.98
N VAL A 53 35.10 7.77 8.36
CA VAL A 53 35.13 6.44 7.71
C VAL A 53 33.76 5.76 7.82
N GLY A 54 33.13 5.82 8.98
CA GLY A 54 31.79 5.25 9.23
C GLY A 54 30.70 5.89 8.37
N ASP A 55 30.65 7.23 8.32
CA ASP A 55 29.70 7.97 7.49
C ASP A 55 29.90 7.64 6.00
N LEU A 56 31.14 7.72 5.52
CA LEU A 56 31.47 7.41 4.12
C LEU A 56 31.12 5.97 3.75
N LEU A 57 31.39 5.00 4.62
CA LEU A 57 31.03 3.60 4.38
C LEU A 57 29.51 3.42 4.33
N THR A 58 28.76 4.08 5.21
CA THR A 58 27.31 4.00 5.25
C THR A 58 26.69 4.54 3.97
N ASP A 59 27.18 5.69 3.49
CA ASP A 59 26.73 6.32 2.25
C ASP A 59 27.05 5.45 1.03
N VAL A 60 28.29 4.98 0.91
CA VAL A 60 28.75 4.16 -0.21
C VAL A 60 28.00 2.83 -0.26
N TYR A 61 27.81 2.19 0.88
CA TYR A 61 27.06 0.94 0.97
C TYR A 61 25.59 1.15 0.60
N THR A 62 24.93 2.15 1.21
CA THR A 62 23.52 2.46 0.93
C THR A 62 23.29 2.77 -0.54
N ALA A 63 24.16 3.59 -1.15
CA ALA A 63 24.08 3.93 -2.55
C ALA A 63 24.21 2.71 -3.47
N GLN A 64 25.16 1.81 -3.20
CA GLN A 64 25.37 0.60 -4.01
C GLN A 64 24.25 -0.41 -3.86
N VAL A 65 23.73 -0.61 -2.65
CA VAL A 65 22.58 -1.49 -2.40
C VAL A 65 21.34 -0.95 -3.12
N LEU A 66 21.10 0.37 -3.04
CA LEU A 66 20.00 1.00 -3.75
C LEU A 66 20.16 0.91 -5.27
N GLN A 67 21.35 1.18 -5.81
CA GLN A 67 21.62 1.04 -7.25
C GLN A 67 21.41 -0.39 -7.73
N THR A 68 21.90 -1.39 -6.98
CA THR A 68 21.72 -2.81 -7.32
C THR A 68 20.24 -3.17 -7.30
N ARG A 69 19.50 -2.72 -6.27
CA ARG A 69 18.05 -2.92 -6.18
C ARG A 69 17.32 -2.27 -7.35
N LEU A 70 17.67 -1.05 -7.72
CA LEU A 70 17.04 -0.30 -8.80
C LEU A 70 17.41 -0.82 -10.19
N ALA A 71 18.60 -1.39 -10.37
CA ALA A 71 18.99 -2.06 -11.61
C ALA A 71 18.13 -3.31 -11.88
N THR A 72 17.79 -4.07 -10.82
CA THR A 72 16.92 -5.24 -10.91
C THR A 72 15.43 -4.86 -10.95
N SER A 73 15.02 -3.86 -10.16
CA SER A 73 13.64 -3.37 -10.08
C SER A 73 13.61 -1.84 -9.98
N PRO A 74 13.52 -1.12 -11.11
CA PRO A 74 13.61 0.35 -11.13
C PRO A 74 12.42 1.03 -10.44
N LYS A 75 11.29 0.32 -10.34
CA LYS A 75 10.11 0.75 -9.59
C LYS A 75 9.90 -0.18 -8.40
N LEU A 76 9.35 0.37 -7.32
CA LEU A 76 8.87 -0.46 -6.23
C LEU A 76 7.73 -1.35 -6.75
N PRO A 77 7.64 -2.63 -6.32
CA PRO A 77 6.52 -3.49 -6.65
C PRO A 77 5.22 -3.08 -5.94
N SER A 78 5.24 -2.01 -5.14
CA SER A 78 4.07 -1.48 -4.47
C SER A 78 3.11 -0.84 -5.45
N LEU A 79 1.81 -1.02 -5.18
CA LEU A 79 0.75 -0.35 -5.91
C LEU A 79 0.52 1.03 -5.29
N LEU A 80 0.63 2.06 -6.11
CA LEU A 80 0.20 3.42 -5.83
C LEU A 80 -0.97 3.72 -6.76
N GLY A 81 -2.16 3.83 -6.18
CA GLY A 81 -3.38 4.08 -6.93
C GLY A 81 -4.25 5.16 -6.31
N CYS A 82 -5.12 5.73 -7.15
CA CYS A 82 -6.11 6.73 -6.76
C CYS A 82 -7.52 6.20 -7.06
N ALA A 83 -8.53 6.77 -6.41
CA ALA A 83 -9.92 6.51 -6.75
C ALA A 83 -10.27 7.19 -8.08
N LEU A 84 -10.97 6.47 -8.95
CA LEU A 84 -11.52 7.06 -10.17
C LEU A 84 -12.87 7.68 -9.83
N GLU A 85 -13.03 8.97 -10.09
CA GLU A 85 -14.29 9.69 -9.89
C GLU A 85 -14.86 10.12 -11.24
N GLY A 86 -16.15 9.84 -11.46
CA GLY A 86 -16.88 10.20 -12.67
C GLY A 86 -16.52 9.36 -13.90
N ASP A 87 -17.01 9.80 -15.07
CA ASP A 87 -16.70 9.18 -16.36
C ASP A 87 -15.26 9.54 -16.80
N PRO A 88 -14.35 8.56 -16.96
CA PRO A 88 -12.98 8.82 -17.40
C PRO A 88 -12.87 9.52 -18.77
N LYS A 89 -13.91 9.49 -19.61
CA LYS A 89 -13.91 10.17 -20.91
C LYS A 89 -13.86 11.70 -20.78
N ASN A 90 -14.44 12.24 -19.72
CA ASN A 90 -14.55 13.69 -19.48
C ASN A 90 -13.66 14.16 -18.33
N ALA A 91 -12.90 13.25 -17.73
CA ALA A 91 -12.13 13.52 -16.52
C ALA A 91 -10.80 14.23 -16.83
N PRO A 92 -10.49 15.38 -16.18
CA PRO A 92 -9.21 16.07 -16.34
C PRO A 92 -8.01 15.21 -15.93
N TRP A 93 -8.19 14.30 -14.96
CA TRP A 93 -7.14 13.43 -14.44
C TRP A 93 -6.73 12.31 -15.39
N ALA A 94 -7.52 12.02 -16.43
CA ALA A 94 -7.31 10.84 -17.27
C ALA A 94 -6.04 10.91 -18.15
N ALA A 95 -5.59 12.11 -18.51
CA ALA A 95 -4.42 12.30 -19.37
C ALA A 95 -3.10 11.96 -18.65
N ASP A 96 -2.96 12.41 -17.40
CA ASP A 96 -1.71 12.31 -16.65
C ASP A 96 -1.64 11.11 -15.70
N TYR A 97 -2.73 10.33 -15.58
CA TYR A 97 -2.86 9.29 -14.56
C TYR A 97 -1.68 8.30 -14.52
N ASN A 98 -1.25 7.79 -15.67
CA ASN A 98 -0.18 6.79 -15.76
C ASN A 98 1.22 7.34 -15.45
N SER A 99 1.39 8.66 -15.41
CA SER A 99 2.65 9.28 -14.98
C SER A 99 2.80 9.27 -13.45
N LEU A 100 1.67 9.23 -12.72
CA LEU A 100 1.61 9.33 -11.27
C LEU A 100 1.29 8.00 -10.59
N PHE A 101 0.40 7.20 -11.19
CA PHE A 101 -0.18 6.00 -10.58
C PHE A 101 0.07 4.75 -11.44
N ASN A 102 0.26 3.62 -10.77
CA ASN A 102 0.35 2.30 -11.41
C ASN A 102 -0.85 1.40 -11.06
N ALA A 103 -1.77 1.89 -10.23
CA ALA A 103 -3.01 1.22 -9.86
C ALA A 103 -4.21 2.18 -9.91
N ALA A 104 -5.42 1.66 -10.02
CA ALA A 104 -6.66 2.41 -9.97
C ALA A 104 -7.68 1.72 -9.05
N ARG A 105 -8.34 2.51 -8.21
CA ARG A 105 -9.45 2.08 -7.37
C ARG A 105 -10.77 2.53 -8.00
N ILE A 106 -11.53 1.58 -8.50
CA ILE A 106 -12.86 1.79 -9.06
C ILE A 106 -13.86 1.72 -7.91
N THR A 107 -14.48 2.84 -7.57
CA THR A 107 -15.43 2.87 -6.46
C THR A 107 -16.78 2.32 -6.87
N CYS A 108 -17.39 1.50 -6.03
CA CYS A 108 -18.73 0.96 -6.27
C CYS A 108 -19.56 0.93 -4.98
N PRO A 109 -19.77 2.09 -4.34
CA PRO A 109 -20.54 2.14 -3.10
C PRO A 109 -21.97 1.67 -3.36
N TRP A 110 -22.55 0.96 -2.38
CA TRP A 110 -23.91 0.43 -2.49
C TRP A 110 -24.93 1.52 -2.88
N LYS A 111 -24.83 2.72 -2.31
CA LYS A 111 -25.69 3.86 -2.67
C LYS A 111 -25.73 4.18 -4.17
N SER A 112 -24.58 4.15 -4.85
CA SER A 112 -24.49 4.43 -6.29
C SER A 112 -24.86 3.21 -7.14
N LEU A 113 -24.53 2.00 -6.66
CA LEU A 113 -24.90 0.75 -7.33
C LEU A 113 -26.40 0.53 -7.30
N ALA A 114 -27.08 0.79 -6.19
CA ALA A 114 -28.49 0.52 -5.97
C ALA A 114 -29.21 1.82 -5.52
N PRO A 115 -29.37 2.82 -6.39
CA PRO A 115 -30.08 4.05 -6.01
C PRO A 115 -31.57 3.79 -5.70
N THR A 116 -32.12 2.70 -6.24
CA THR A 116 -33.48 2.21 -5.98
C THR A 116 -33.40 0.73 -5.60
N GLU A 117 -34.23 0.32 -4.66
CA GLU A 117 -34.30 -1.08 -4.21
C GLU A 117 -34.54 -2.03 -5.39
N GLY A 118 -33.80 -3.13 -5.43
CA GLY A 118 -33.90 -4.16 -6.47
C GLY A 118 -33.30 -3.81 -7.83
N GLN A 119 -32.80 -2.59 -8.06
CA GLN A 119 -32.20 -2.19 -9.35
C GLN A 119 -30.73 -1.82 -9.21
N LEU A 120 -29.85 -2.66 -9.75
CA LEU A 120 -28.41 -2.40 -9.80
C LEU A 120 -28.02 -1.69 -11.10
N ARG A 121 -27.27 -0.59 -10.97
CA ARG A 121 -26.71 0.21 -12.06
C ARG A 121 -25.20 0.03 -12.10
N PHE A 122 -24.69 -0.28 -13.29
CA PHE A 122 -23.28 -0.62 -13.51
C PHE A 122 -22.58 0.28 -14.52
N ASP A 123 -23.27 1.26 -15.09
CA ASP A 123 -22.80 2.06 -16.24
C ASP A 123 -21.45 2.74 -15.98
N GLU A 124 -21.34 3.44 -14.84
CA GLU A 124 -20.13 4.17 -14.46
C GLU A 124 -18.97 3.20 -14.14
N PHE A 125 -19.27 2.11 -13.42
CA PHE A 125 -18.27 1.10 -13.10
C PHE A 125 -17.73 0.41 -14.35
N ASP A 126 -18.61 0.07 -15.31
CA ASP A 126 -18.24 -0.52 -16.60
C ASP A 126 -17.33 0.43 -17.39
N ALA A 127 -17.64 1.73 -17.41
CA ALA A 127 -16.82 2.75 -18.07
C ALA A 127 -15.43 2.89 -17.43
N GLN A 128 -15.37 3.00 -16.10
CA GLN A 128 -14.12 3.09 -15.35
C GLN A 128 -13.26 1.82 -15.48
N LEU A 129 -13.88 0.65 -15.45
CA LEU A 129 -13.21 -0.63 -15.63
C LEU A 129 -12.62 -0.77 -17.03
N ALA A 130 -13.39 -0.40 -18.07
CA ALA A 130 -12.92 -0.42 -19.44
C ALA A 130 -11.72 0.53 -19.63
N TRP A 131 -11.77 1.72 -19.05
CA TRP A 131 -10.67 2.69 -19.08
C TRP A 131 -9.43 2.15 -18.37
N ALA A 132 -9.56 1.63 -17.14
CA ALA A 132 -8.43 1.13 -16.36
C ALA A 132 -7.71 -0.04 -17.06
N ARG A 133 -8.49 -0.95 -17.70
CA ARG A 133 -7.93 -2.03 -18.51
C ARG A 133 -7.20 -1.51 -19.75
N LYS A 134 -7.74 -0.49 -20.42
CA LYS A 134 -7.09 0.15 -21.57
C LYS A 134 -5.76 0.79 -21.16
N GLN A 135 -5.70 1.42 -19.99
CA GLN A 135 -4.48 2.03 -19.44
C GLN A 135 -3.47 1.05 -18.86
N ARG A 136 -3.84 -0.24 -18.71
CA ARG A 136 -2.99 -1.31 -18.16
C ARG A 136 -2.50 -1.03 -16.73
N VAL A 137 -3.28 -0.30 -15.95
CA VAL A 137 -3.03 -0.11 -14.51
C VAL A 137 -3.59 -1.30 -13.71
N ALA A 138 -3.01 -1.58 -12.55
CA ALA A 138 -3.55 -2.59 -11.64
C ALA A 138 -4.94 -2.15 -11.13
N ILE A 139 -5.92 -3.04 -11.13
CA ILE A 139 -7.31 -2.70 -10.82
C ILE A 139 -7.68 -3.22 -9.43
N GLN A 140 -8.26 -2.33 -8.62
CA GLN A 140 -8.95 -2.68 -7.38
C GLN A 140 -10.36 -2.09 -7.43
N ALA A 141 -11.36 -2.78 -6.88
CA ALA A 141 -12.72 -2.28 -6.81
C ALA A 141 -13.24 -2.24 -5.37
N GLY A 142 -14.18 -1.33 -5.08
CA GLY A 142 -14.87 -1.26 -3.79
C GLY A 142 -14.74 0.10 -3.08
N PRO A 143 -15.28 0.23 -1.86
CA PRO A 143 -16.12 -0.75 -1.14
C PRO A 143 -17.38 -1.16 -1.90
N LEU A 144 -17.82 -2.42 -1.75
CA LEU A 144 -19.20 -2.81 -2.08
C LEU A 144 -20.16 -2.45 -0.94
N LEU A 145 -19.76 -2.78 0.29
CA LEU A 145 -20.47 -2.44 1.51
C LEU A 145 -19.61 -1.52 2.37
N ASP A 146 -20.20 -0.48 2.94
CA ASP A 146 -19.56 0.44 3.86
C ASP A 146 -20.58 0.80 4.94
N PHE A 147 -20.29 0.45 6.19
CA PHE A 147 -21.21 0.68 7.33
C PHE A 147 -21.25 2.15 7.77
N ARG A 148 -20.99 3.11 6.87
CA ARG A 148 -21.26 4.53 7.10
C ARG A 148 -22.68 4.87 6.63
N PRO A 149 -23.49 5.57 7.45
CA PRO A 149 -24.83 6.01 7.06
C PRO A 149 -24.89 6.73 5.70
N SER A 150 -23.89 7.54 5.38
CA SER A 150 -23.83 8.30 4.12
C SER A 150 -23.49 7.46 2.88
N ALA A 151 -22.92 6.26 3.05
CA ALA A 151 -22.54 5.35 1.97
C ALA A 151 -23.63 4.33 1.62
N LEU A 152 -24.67 4.25 2.46
CA LEU A 152 -25.81 3.36 2.29
C LEU A 152 -26.92 4.02 1.45
N PRO A 153 -27.64 3.25 0.61
CA PRO A 153 -28.81 3.77 -0.09
C PRO A 153 -29.91 4.23 0.86
N ASP A 154 -30.64 5.29 0.52
CA ASP A 154 -31.64 5.85 1.44
C ASP A 154 -32.83 4.90 1.71
N TRP A 155 -33.12 3.98 0.78
CA TRP A 155 -34.20 3.00 0.93
C TRP A 155 -33.89 1.88 1.93
N ILE A 156 -32.62 1.62 2.27
CA ILE A 156 -32.26 0.53 3.19
C ILE A 156 -32.72 0.80 4.63
N TRP A 157 -32.94 2.06 4.98
CA TRP A 157 -33.43 2.48 6.30
C TRP A 157 -34.85 2.00 6.60
N LEU A 158 -35.63 1.61 5.58
CA LEU A 158 -36.93 0.97 5.77
C LEU A 158 -36.83 -0.41 6.45
N TRP A 159 -35.64 -1.01 6.41
CA TRP A 159 -35.33 -2.33 6.97
C TRP A 159 -34.48 -2.25 8.24
N GLU A 160 -34.39 -1.08 8.87
CA GLU A 160 -33.66 -0.89 10.12
C GLU A 160 -34.12 -1.88 11.21
N GLY A 161 -33.16 -2.59 11.82
CA GLY A 161 -33.40 -3.64 12.81
C GLY A 161 -33.81 -5.00 12.23
N ASP A 162 -34.04 -5.12 10.92
CA ASP A 162 -34.33 -6.39 10.25
C ASP A 162 -33.04 -7.00 9.67
N PHE A 163 -32.31 -7.71 10.53
CA PHE A 163 -31.05 -8.36 10.18
C PHE A 163 -31.18 -9.31 8.97
N ASP A 164 -32.21 -10.15 8.92
CA ASP A 164 -32.33 -11.20 7.90
C ASP A 164 -32.58 -10.59 6.52
N THR A 165 -33.42 -9.55 6.45
CA THR A 165 -33.67 -8.84 5.19
C THR A 165 -32.42 -8.08 4.73
N ILE A 166 -31.74 -7.35 5.62
CA ILE A 166 -30.49 -6.64 5.28
C ILE A 166 -29.43 -7.64 4.79
N LEU A 167 -29.26 -8.77 5.48
CA LEU A 167 -28.33 -9.81 5.09
C LEU A 167 -28.63 -10.35 3.68
N GLY A 168 -29.90 -10.61 3.38
CA GLY A 168 -30.35 -11.05 2.05
C GLY A 168 -29.97 -10.04 0.95
N LEU A 169 -30.27 -8.76 1.20
CA LEU A 169 -29.97 -7.66 0.26
C LEU A 169 -28.47 -7.51 -0.01
N VAL A 170 -27.63 -7.58 1.04
CA VAL A 170 -26.16 -7.54 0.89
C VAL A 170 -25.69 -8.75 0.09
N VAL A 171 -26.17 -9.95 0.42
CA VAL A 171 -25.79 -11.19 -0.27
C VAL A 171 -26.11 -11.11 -1.75
N ASP A 172 -27.29 -10.62 -2.10
CA ASP A 172 -27.72 -10.51 -3.49
C ASP A 172 -26.92 -9.45 -4.24
N MET A 173 -26.69 -8.28 -3.64
CA MET A 173 -25.85 -7.23 -4.23
C MET A 173 -24.42 -7.74 -4.50
N VAL A 174 -23.79 -8.38 -3.51
CA VAL A 174 -22.43 -8.91 -3.65
C VAL A 174 -22.37 -10.01 -4.69
N ARG A 175 -23.32 -10.96 -4.66
CA ARG A 175 -23.40 -12.05 -5.64
C ARG A 175 -23.52 -11.51 -7.05
N GLN A 176 -24.48 -10.61 -7.31
CA GLN A 176 -24.72 -10.07 -8.65
C GLN A 176 -23.50 -9.28 -9.15
N THR A 177 -22.93 -8.43 -8.30
CA THR A 177 -21.79 -7.59 -8.67
C THR A 177 -20.53 -8.42 -8.95
N VAL A 178 -20.12 -9.28 -8.02
CA VAL A 178 -18.90 -10.10 -8.20
C VAL A 178 -19.05 -11.09 -9.35
N THR A 179 -20.24 -11.69 -9.54
CA THR A 179 -20.50 -12.60 -10.66
C THR A 179 -20.39 -11.87 -12.00
N ARG A 180 -20.96 -10.67 -12.13
CA ARG A 180 -20.90 -9.86 -13.36
C ARG A 180 -19.47 -9.53 -13.78
N TYR A 181 -18.60 -9.29 -12.80
CA TYR A 181 -17.22 -8.85 -13.00
C TYR A 181 -16.18 -9.96 -12.79
N ARG A 182 -16.61 -11.22 -12.74
CA ARG A 182 -15.75 -12.39 -12.56
C ARG A 182 -14.59 -12.39 -13.56
N GLY A 183 -13.37 -12.52 -13.06
CA GLY A 183 -12.14 -12.50 -13.86
C GLY A 183 -11.79 -11.14 -14.49
N LYS A 184 -12.55 -10.08 -14.19
CA LYS A 184 -12.27 -8.71 -14.66
C LYS A 184 -11.67 -7.83 -13.57
N VAL A 185 -12.03 -8.08 -12.32
CA VAL A 185 -11.53 -7.36 -11.15
C VAL A 185 -10.70 -8.33 -10.29
N PRO A 186 -9.38 -8.13 -10.19
CA PRO A 186 -8.52 -9.07 -9.47
C PRO A 186 -8.55 -8.89 -7.95
N VAL A 187 -8.90 -7.68 -7.46
CA VAL A 187 -8.93 -7.35 -6.02
C VAL A 187 -10.22 -6.60 -5.69
N TRP A 188 -10.98 -7.13 -4.73
CA TRP A 188 -12.21 -6.53 -4.20
C TRP A 188 -12.03 -6.08 -2.76
N ASN A 189 -12.19 -4.79 -2.49
CA ASN A 189 -12.52 -4.29 -1.16
C ASN A 189 -14.02 -4.51 -0.94
N LEU A 190 -14.39 -5.57 -0.24
CA LEU A 190 -15.80 -5.93 -0.09
C LEU A 190 -16.50 -5.06 0.95
N VAL A 191 -15.92 -5.01 2.15
CA VAL A 191 -16.56 -4.39 3.31
C VAL A 191 -15.60 -3.40 3.93
N HIS A 192 -16.09 -2.19 4.13
CA HIS A 192 -15.43 -1.16 4.91
C HIS A 192 -16.13 -0.96 6.26
N ARG A 193 -15.33 -0.77 7.31
CA ARG A 193 -15.75 -0.38 8.66
C ARG A 193 -16.75 -1.36 9.31
N PRO A 194 -16.50 -2.69 9.28
CA PRO A 194 -17.33 -3.61 10.05
C PRO A 194 -17.18 -3.34 11.56
N ALA A 195 -18.18 -3.75 12.34
CA ALA A 195 -18.18 -3.60 13.80
C ALA A 195 -18.00 -2.14 14.26
N CYS A 196 -18.71 -1.22 13.60
CA CYS A 196 -18.82 0.16 14.04
C CYS A 196 -20.09 0.37 14.88
N ASN A 197 -20.23 1.58 15.44
CA ASN A 197 -21.44 2.01 16.16
C ASN A 197 -22.72 1.61 15.40
N ASP A 198 -23.80 1.42 16.17
CA ASP A 198 -25.10 0.94 15.71
C ASP A 198 -25.60 1.69 14.45
N VAL A 199 -25.48 1.02 13.30
CA VAL A 199 -25.91 1.51 11.97
C VAL A 199 -26.91 0.51 11.43
N LEU A 200 -28.08 1.01 11.01
CA LEU A 200 -29.25 0.21 10.64
C LEU A 200 -29.82 -0.65 11.79
N GLY A 201 -29.62 -0.26 13.05
CA GLY A 201 -30.07 -1.04 14.20
C GLY A 201 -29.36 -2.38 14.33
N LEU A 202 -28.18 -2.52 13.71
CA LEU A 202 -27.39 -3.75 13.69
C LEU A 202 -26.30 -3.70 14.75
N SER A 203 -26.28 -4.74 15.58
CA SER A 203 -25.19 -5.00 16.52
C SER A 203 -23.86 -5.26 15.80
N GLU A 204 -22.74 -5.09 16.52
CA GLU A 204 -21.41 -5.42 15.98
C GLU A 204 -21.30 -6.87 15.52
N GLU A 205 -21.92 -7.81 16.24
CA GLU A 205 -21.96 -9.22 15.89
C GLU A 205 -22.70 -9.45 14.55
N GLU A 206 -23.82 -8.78 14.35
CA GLU A 206 -24.59 -8.84 13.11
C GLU A 206 -23.80 -8.25 11.93
N GLN A 207 -23.12 -7.13 12.12
CA GLN A 207 -22.23 -6.55 11.10
C GLN A 207 -21.09 -7.50 10.73
N ILE A 208 -20.50 -8.21 11.71
CA ILE A 208 -19.49 -9.24 11.47
C ILE A 208 -20.08 -10.43 10.70
N ARG A 209 -21.29 -10.89 11.05
CA ARG A 209 -21.97 -11.98 10.34
C ARG A 209 -22.28 -11.62 8.88
N ILE A 210 -22.76 -10.41 8.62
CA ILE A 210 -22.96 -9.87 7.26
C ILE A 210 -21.63 -9.86 6.51
N THR A 211 -20.56 -9.37 7.14
CA THR A 211 -19.23 -9.31 6.54
C THR A 211 -18.71 -10.70 6.16
N ALA A 212 -18.78 -11.67 7.08
CA ALA A 212 -18.37 -13.04 6.83
C ALA A 212 -19.17 -13.68 5.68
N ARG A 213 -20.49 -13.42 5.63
CA ARG A 213 -21.34 -13.93 4.58
C ARG A 213 -21.03 -13.28 3.22
N ALA A 214 -20.81 -11.97 3.17
CA ALA A 214 -20.40 -11.26 1.95
C ALA A 214 -19.09 -11.84 1.38
N VAL A 215 -18.10 -12.09 2.23
CA VAL A 215 -16.82 -12.71 1.85
C VAL A 215 -17.02 -14.11 1.29
N GLN A 216 -17.84 -14.94 1.95
CA GLN A 216 -18.15 -16.29 1.50
C GLN A 216 -18.78 -16.27 0.09
N ILE A 217 -19.77 -15.41 -0.12
CA ILE A 217 -20.48 -15.28 -1.39
C ILE A 217 -19.56 -14.76 -2.50
N ALA A 218 -18.74 -13.75 -2.20
CA ALA A 218 -17.77 -13.23 -3.17
C ALA A 218 -16.77 -14.30 -3.60
N ARG A 219 -16.21 -15.08 -2.67
CA ARG A 219 -15.30 -16.19 -2.98
C ARG A 219 -15.97 -17.32 -3.77
N GLN A 220 -17.25 -17.58 -3.53
CA GLN A 220 -18.02 -18.55 -4.32
C GLN A 220 -18.27 -18.04 -5.75
N ALA A 221 -18.54 -16.74 -5.91
CA ALA A 221 -18.77 -16.11 -7.21
C ALA A 221 -17.49 -15.99 -8.05
N ASP A 222 -16.38 -15.59 -7.44
CA ASP A 222 -15.06 -15.53 -8.06
C ASP A 222 -13.95 -16.04 -7.12
N PRO A 223 -13.60 -17.35 -7.21
CA PRO A 223 -12.55 -17.93 -6.38
C PRO A 223 -11.14 -17.40 -6.65
N ALA A 224 -10.91 -16.77 -7.82
CA ALA A 224 -9.60 -16.30 -8.23
C ALA A 224 -9.32 -14.87 -7.75
N ALA A 225 -10.36 -14.10 -7.43
CA ALA A 225 -10.21 -12.73 -6.96
C ALA A 225 -9.76 -12.67 -5.50
N GLN A 226 -8.85 -11.74 -5.20
CA GLN A 226 -8.48 -11.42 -3.83
C GLN A 226 -9.58 -10.58 -3.17
N VAL A 227 -9.88 -10.88 -1.92
CA VAL A 227 -10.91 -10.20 -1.13
C VAL A 227 -10.26 -9.52 0.06
N LEU A 228 -10.54 -8.23 0.21
CA LEU A 228 -10.05 -7.37 1.28
C LEU A 228 -11.23 -6.85 2.12
N ILE A 229 -10.95 -6.66 3.41
CA ILE A 229 -11.83 -6.06 4.41
C ILE A 229 -10.99 -4.98 5.10
N SER A 230 -11.56 -3.80 5.35
CA SER A 230 -10.81 -2.65 5.91
C SER A 230 -11.64 -1.79 6.85
#